data_AF-A0A1C6FI72-F1
#
_entry.id   AF-A0A1C6FI72-F1
#
_cell.length_a   1.000
_cell.length_b   1.000
_cell.length_c   1.000
_cell.angle_alpha   90.00
_cell.angle_beta   90.00
_cell.angle_gamma   90.00
#
_symmetry.space_group_name_H-M   'P 1'
#
loop_
_entity.id
_entity.type
_entity.pdbx_description
1 polymer ?
#
loop_
_entity_poly.entity_id
_entity_poly.type
_entity_poly.pdbx_seq_one_letter_code
_entity_poly.pdbx_strand_id
1 'polypeptide(L)'
;MLGPALVSCALFQFMWSCNDFMGPLLYVSTPGKYPMSLFVKLSMDGDTGFAWNKILALSLISILPQLIVFFCAQDQFVEGISAGAVKG
;
A
#
# COMPACT_ATOMS: atom_id res chain seq x y z
N MET A 1 -22.77 -15.06 -3.27
CA MET A 1 -21.57 -15.10 -4.12
C MET A 1 -20.85 -13.74 -4.25
N LEU A 2 -21.16 -12.73 -3.42
CA LEU A 2 -20.49 -11.41 -3.47
C LEU A 2 -19.30 -11.26 -2.50
N GLY A 3 -19.21 -12.11 -1.47
CA GLY A 3 -18.18 -12.01 -0.42
C GLY A 3 -16.74 -11.98 -0.96
N PRO A 4 -16.31 -12.98 -1.75
CA PRO A 4 -14.93 -13.05 -2.27
C PRO A 4 -14.60 -11.88 -3.20
N ALA A 5 -15.56 -11.44 -4.01
CA ALA A 5 -15.37 -10.31 -4.92
C ALA A 5 -15.19 -8.98 -4.17
N LEU A 6 -15.98 -8.74 -3.12
CA LEU A 6 -15.83 -7.55 -2.28
C LEU A 6 -14.50 -7.54 -1.52
N VAL A 7 -14.04 -8.70 -1.02
CA VAL A 7 -12.74 -8.82 -0.36
C VAL A 7 -11.62 -8.49 -1.34
N SER A 8 -11.63 -9.05 -2.55
CA SER A 8 -10.64 -8.72 -3.58
C SER A 8 -10.64 -7.24 -3.95
N CYS A 9 -11.81 -6.62 -4.14
CA CYS A 9 -11.91 -5.18 -4.39
C CYS A 9 -11.34 -4.35 -3.23
N ALA A 10 -11.66 -4.69 -1.98
CA ALA A 10 -11.13 -4.00 -0.81
C ALA A 10 -9.61 -4.15 -0.70
N LEU A 11 -9.06 -5.33 -1.03
CA LEU A 11 -7.64 -5.61 -1.04
C LEU A 11 -6.92 -4.71 -2.06
N PHE A 12 -7.40 -4.68 -3.30
CA PHE A 12 -6.82 -3.83 -4.35
C PHE A 12 -6.92 -2.34 -3.99
N GLN A 13 -8.06 -1.91 -3.45
CA GLN A 13 -8.25 -0.52 -3.02
C GLN A 13 -7.28 -0.15 -1.89
N PHE A 14 -7.07 -1.05 -0.92
CA PHE A 14 -6.12 -0.84 0.16
C PHE A 14 -4.68 -0.73 -0.35
N MET A 15 -4.26 -1.66 -1.23
CA MET A 15 -2.94 -1.62 -1.85
C MET A 15 -2.73 -0.31 -2.62
N TRP A 16 -3.72 0.12 -3.39
CA TRP A 16 -3.67 1.38 -4.14
C TRP A 16 -3.55 2.60 -3.21
N SER A 17 -4.38 2.66 -2.17
CA SER A 17 -4.37 3.77 -1.21
C SER A 17 -3.06 3.87 -0.45
N CYS A 18 -2.43 2.74 -0.11
CA CYS A 18 -1.12 2.74 0.56
C CYS A 18 0.02 3.18 -0.37
N ASN A 19 -0.14 3.08 -1.69
CA ASN A 19 0.84 3.54 -2.67
C ASN A 19 0.59 4.99 -3.16
N ASP A 20 -0.58 5.56 -2.86
CA ASP A 20 -0.90 6.92 -3.29
C ASP A 20 0.02 7.95 -2.63
N PHE A 21 0.62 8.77 -3.49
CA PHE A 21 1.55 9.84 -3.12
C PHE A 21 0.97 11.21 -3.44
N MET A 22 0.33 11.35 -4.61
CA MET A 22 -0.12 12.65 -5.12
C MET A 22 -1.31 13.18 -4.34
N GLY A 23 -2.28 12.33 -4.01
CA GLY A 23 -3.42 12.75 -3.20
C GLY A 23 -2.99 13.35 -1.87
N PRO A 24 -2.25 12.61 -1.03
CA PRO A 24 -1.76 13.12 0.25
C PRO A 24 -0.88 14.37 0.13
N LEU A 25 -0.02 14.44 -0.89
CA LEU A 25 0.83 15.62 -1.12
C LEU A 25 0.01 16.89 -1.35
N LEU A 26 -1.13 16.78 -2.05
CA LEU A 26 -2.00 17.92 -2.36
C LEU A 26 -2.92 18.31 -1.19
N TYR A 27 -3.41 17.33 -0.43
CA TYR A 27 -4.44 17.56 0.60
C TYR A 27 -3.91 17.62 2.03
N VAL A 28 -2.71 17.10 2.30
CA VAL A 28 -2.15 17.02 3.66
C VAL A 28 -0.96 17.96 3.78
N SER A 29 -1.14 19.02 4.56
CA SER A 29 -0.06 20.00 4.82
C SER A 29 0.62 19.81 6.18
N THR A 30 0.14 18.89 7.01
CA THR A 30 0.70 18.63 8.35
C THR A 30 1.56 17.37 8.35
N PRO A 31 2.87 17.47 8.68
CA PRO A 31 3.81 16.33 8.65
C PRO A 31 3.38 15.13 9.49
N GLY A 32 2.72 15.37 10.63
CA GLY A 32 2.22 14.30 11.52
C GLY A 32 1.07 13.47 10.94
N LYS A 33 0.52 13.85 9.78
CA LYS A 33 -0.57 13.13 9.10
C LYS A 33 -0.11 12.54 7.75
N TYR A 34 1.18 12.57 7.46
CA TYR A 34 1.69 12.04 6.20
C TYR A 34 1.55 10.52 6.18
N PRO A 35 0.92 9.95 5.12
CA PRO A 35 1.01 8.53 4.90
C PRO A 35 2.46 8.13 4.66
N MET A 36 2.76 6.87 4.99
CA MET A 36 4.14 6.35 4.95
C MET A 36 4.78 6.52 3.57
N SER A 37 4.00 6.38 2.49
CA SER A 37 4.42 6.62 1.10
C SER A 37 4.93 8.05 0.87
N LEU A 38 4.21 9.06 1.35
CA LEU A 38 4.58 10.47 1.28
C LEU A 38 5.80 10.77 2.14
N PHE A 39 5.83 10.26 3.37
CA PHE A 39 6.94 10.49 4.29
C PHE A 39 8.26 9.93 3.78
N VAL A 40 8.27 8.70 3.25
CA VAL A 40 9.48 8.08 2.67
C VAL A 40 10.02 8.93 1.53
N LYS A 41 9.15 9.37 0.62
CA LYS A 41 9.56 10.13 -0.56
C LYS A 41 10.08 11.52 -0.21
N LEU A 42 9.45 12.22 0.74
CA LEU A 42 9.96 13.51 1.25
C LEU A 42 11.25 13.35 2.06
N SER A 43 11.48 12.20 2.70
CA SER A 43 12.74 11.91 3.40
C SER A 43 13.93 11.73 2.44
N MET A 44 13.65 11.56 1.16
CA MET A 44 14.66 11.52 0.09
C MET A 44 15.00 12.95 -0.40
N ASP A 45 14.10 13.93 -0.26
CA ASP A 45 14.30 15.31 -0.74
C ASP A 45 15.14 16.20 0.22
N GLY A 46 16.09 15.61 0.96
CA GLY A 46 16.90 16.34 1.95
C GLY A 46 18.18 16.97 1.37
N ASP A 47 18.34 18.28 1.53
CA ASP A 47 19.56 19.08 1.22
C ASP A 47 20.84 18.58 1.92
N THR A 48 20.73 17.68 2.90
CA THR A 48 21.82 17.21 3.77
C THR A 48 22.43 15.85 3.36
N GLY A 49 22.07 15.34 2.19
CA GLY A 49 22.57 14.07 1.66
C GLY A 49 21.70 12.88 2.07
N PHE A 50 21.59 11.90 1.16
CA PHE A 50 20.71 10.76 1.31
C PHE A 50 21.22 9.80 2.39
N ALA A 51 20.53 9.74 3.53
CA ALA A 51 20.73 8.69 4.52
C ALA A 51 20.11 7.37 4.03
N TRP A 52 20.76 6.72 3.06
CA TRP A 52 20.30 5.49 2.40
C TRP A 52 19.86 4.40 3.39
N ASN A 53 20.60 4.24 4.48
CA ASN A 53 20.30 3.28 5.54
C ASN A 53 18.88 3.51 6.12
N LYS A 54 18.51 4.77 6.35
CA LYS A 54 17.19 5.15 6.89
C LYS A 54 16.11 5.03 5.82
N ILE A 55 16.37 5.50 4.61
CA ILE A 55 15.40 5.45 3.50
C ILE A 55 15.03 4.00 3.19
N LEU A 56 16.02 3.11 3.07
CA LEU A 56 15.78 1.69 2.80
C LEU A 56 15.03 1.01 3.95
N ALA A 57 15.36 1.31 5.21
CA ALA A 57 14.63 0.79 6.36
C ALA A 57 13.16 1.24 6.37
N LEU A 58 12.90 2.53 6.10
CA LEU A 58 11.54 3.06 6.04
C LEU A 58 10.74 2.50 4.86
N SER A 59 11.38 2.29 3.71
CA SER A 59 10.77 1.63 2.55
C SER A 59 10.39 0.18 2.85
N LEU A 60 11.19 -0.54 3.64
CA LEU A 60 10.84 -1.90 4.05
C LEU A 60 9.63 -1.89 4.99
N ILE A 61 9.61 -0.97 5.95
CA ILE A 61 8.51 -0.82 6.92
C ILE A 61 7.21 -0.40 6.22
N SER A 62 7.27 0.44 5.18
CA SER A 62 6.09 0.91 4.45
C SER A 62 5.37 -0.21 3.68
N ILE A 63 6.08 -1.28 3.34
CA ILE A 63 5.52 -2.45 2.63
C ILE A 63 4.90 -3.46 3.59
N LEU A 64 5.34 -3.52 4.85
CA LEU A 64 4.82 -4.46 5.86
C LEU A 64 3.28 -4.50 6.00
N PRO A 65 2.56 -3.38 6.16
CA PRO A 65 1.10 -3.43 6.32
C PRO A 65 0.39 -3.99 5.09
N GLN A 66 0.94 -3.75 3.89
CA GLN A 66 0.43 -4.30 2.63
C GLN A 66 0.57 -5.82 2.61
N LEU A 67 1.75 -6.31 3.01
CA LEU A 67 2.03 -7.74 3.11
C LEU A 67 1.12 -8.42 4.14
N ILE A 68 0.93 -7.82 5.31
CA ILE A 68 0.04 -8.36 6.36
C ILE A 68 -1.38 -8.52 5.81
N VAL A 69 -1.94 -7.47 5.18
CA VAL A 69 -3.28 -7.53 4.60
C VAL A 69 -3.35 -8.57 3.48
N PHE A 70 -2.32 -8.66 2.64
CA PHE A 70 -2.25 -9.65 1.57
C PHE A 70 -2.28 -11.08 2.12
N PHE A 71 -1.46 -11.40 3.13
CA PHE A 71 -1.46 -12.73 3.75
C PHE A 71 -2.80 -13.05 4.42
N CYS A 72 -3.42 -12.09 5.10
CA CYS A 72 -4.75 -12.28 5.70
C CYS A 72 -5.85 -12.57 4.66
N ALA A 73 -5.69 -12.06 3.44
CA ALA A 73 -6.69 -12.20 2.38
C ALA A 73 -6.32 -13.23 1.31
N GLN A 74 -5.22 -13.99 1.47
CA GLN A 74 -4.75 -14.97 0.48
C GLN A 74 -5.82 -16.00 0.09
N ASP A 75 -6.52 -16.60 1.05
CA ASP A 75 -7.52 -17.63 0.76
C ASP A 75 -8.70 -17.07 -0.08
N GLN A 76 -9.21 -15.90 0.31
CA GLN A 76 -10.30 -15.21 -0.40
C GLN A 76 -9.87 -14.72 -1.79
N PHE A 77 -8.61 -14.33 -1.94
CA PHE A 77 -8.04 -13.90 -3.20
C PHE A 77 -7.91 -15.07 -4.19
N VAL A 78 -7.48 -16.25 -3.71
CA VAL A 78 -7.39 -17.48 -4.50
C VAL A 78 -8.79 -17.95 -4.92
N GLU A 79 -9.77 -17.91 -4.02
CA GLU A 79 -11.18 -18.19 -4.34
C GLU A 79 -11.77 -17.18 -5.35
N GLY A 80 -11.46 -15.89 -5.19
CA GLY A 80 -11.94 -14.83 -6.07
C GLY A 80 -11.38 -14.91 -7.50
N ILE A 81 -10.09 -15.19 -7.65
CA ILE A 81 -9.46 -15.40 -8.98
C ILE A 81 -9.99 -16.67 -9.63
N SER A 82 -10.09 -17.78 -8.89
CA SER A 82 -10.56 -19.05 -9.44
C SER A 82 -12.04 -19.00 -9.85
N ALA A 83 -12.89 -18.29 -9.11
CA ALA A 83 -14.27 -18.05 -9.49
C ALA A 83 -14.42 -17.22 -10.78
N GLY A 84 -13.49 -16.31 -11.06
CA GLY A 84 -13.43 -15.57 -12.33
C GLY A 84 -12.80 -16.36 -13.48
N ALA A 85 -11.94 -17.34 -13.17
CA ALA A 85 -11.27 -18.19 -14.15
C ALA A 85 -12.14 -19.35 -14.68
N VAL A 86 -13.15 -19.79 -13.92
CA VAL A 86 -14.11 -20.83 -14.37
C VAL A 86 -15.25 -20.20 -15.18
N LYS A 87 -14.94 -19.71 -16.39
CA LYS A 87 -15.76 -19.88 -17.61
C LYS A 87 -15.03 -19.32 -18.84
N GLY A 88 -14.02 -20.08 -19.25
CA GLY A 88 -13.48 -20.18 -20.61
C GLY A 88 -13.25 -21.65 -20.87
#